data_AF-A0A953RQX3-F1
#
_entry.id   AF-A0A953RQX3-F1
#
_cell.length_a   1.000
_cell.length_b   1.000
_cell.length_c   1.000
_cell.angle_alpha   90.00
_cell.angle_beta   90.00
_cell.angle_gamma   90.00
#
_symmetry.space_group_name_H-M   'P 1'
#
loop_
_entity.id
_entity.type
_entity.pdbx_description
1 polymer ?
#
loop_
_entity_poly.entity_id
_entity_poly.type
_entity_poly.pdbx_seq_one_letter_code
_entity_poly.pdbx_strand_id
1 'polypeptide(L)' 'MEIHHQTLRSKGGDDSEENLITLCTACHSLVHRSF' A
#
# COMPACT_ATOMS: atom_id res chain seq x y z
N MET A 1 -6.90 4.51 -9.43
CA MET A 1 -6.53 3.20 -8.86
C MET A 1 -5.06 3.27 -8.56
N GLU A 2 -4.60 2.77 -7.41
CA GLU A 2 -3.24 2.99 -6.90
C GLU A 2 -2.70 1.69 -6.32
N ILE A 3 -1.40 1.46 -6.52
CA ILE A 3 -0.70 0.32 -5.93
C ILE A 3 -0.27 0.71 -4.52
N HIS A 4 -0.64 -0.12 -3.56
CA HIS A 4 -0.31 0.03 -2.16
C HIS A 4 0.60 -1.11 -1.71
N HIS A 5 1.67 -0.77 -1.00
CA HIS A 5 2.51 -1.75 -0.32
C HIS A 5 1.91 -2.11 1.04
N GLN A 6 1.53 -3.37 1.23
CA GLN A 6 1.00 -3.86 2.51
C GLN A 6 2.04 -3.69 3.64
N THR A 7 3.29 -4.00 3.35
CA THR A 7 4.47 -3.68 4.16
C THR A 7 5.23 -2.54 3.49
N LEU A 8 5.41 -1.43 4.21
CA LEU A 8 6.14 -0.27 3.69
C LEU A 8 7.57 -0.65 3.28
N ARG A 9 8.02 -0.09 2.15
CA ARG A 9 9.41 -0.24 1.67
C ARG A 9 10.45 0.23 2.69
N SER A 10 10.15 1.31 3.41
CA SER A 10 11.02 1.83 4.49
C SER A 10 11.13 0.89 5.69
N LYS A 11 10.19 -0.05 5.85
CA LYS A 11 10.18 -1.08 6.90
C LYS A 11 10.65 -2.45 6.38
N GLY A 12 11.27 -2.51 5.21
CA GLY A 12 11.78 -3.74 4.62
C GLY A 12 10.78 -4.51 3.75
N GLY A 13 9.64 -3.93 3.40
CA GLY A 13 8.75 -4.50 2.39
C GLY A 13 9.36 -4.43 0.98
N ASP A 14 9.21 -5.49 0.21
CA ASP A 14 9.72 -5.59 -1.16
C ASP A 14 8.64 -5.19 -2.20
N ASP A 15 9.01 -5.18 -3.48
CA ASP A 15 8.09 -4.92 -4.60
C ASP A 15 7.50 -6.23 -5.17
N SER A 16 7.41 -7.30 -4.36
CA SER A 16 6.79 -8.57 -4.78
C SER A 16 5.28 -8.43 -4.96
N GLU A 17 4.67 -9.17 -5.87
CA GLU A 17 3.21 -9.12 -6.08
C GLU A 17 2.45 -9.42 -4.79
N GLU A 18 3.00 -10.30 -3.95
CA GLU A 18 2.48 -10.66 -2.64
C GLU A 18 2.41 -9.47 -1.66
N ASN A 19 3.28 -8.47 -1.82
CA ASN A 19 3.28 -7.24 -1.01
C ASN A 19 2.47 -6.10 -1.65
N LEU A 20 1.97 -6.26 -2.88
CA LEU A 20 1.24 -5.23 -3.60
C LEU A 20 -0.26 -5.52 -3.61
N ILE A 21 -1.05 -4.53 -3.20
CA ILE A 21 -2.50 -4.54 -3.37
C ILE A 21 -2.93 -3.33 -4.18
N THR A 22 -3.91 -3.51 -5.07
CA THR A 22 -4.45 -2.40 -5.84
C THR A 22 -5.70 -1.86 -5.17
N LEU A 23 -5.68 -0.59 -4.78
CA LEU A 23 -6.79 0.09 -4.10
C LEU A 23 -7.36 1.22 -4.98
N CYS A 24 -8.63 1.57 -4.77
CA CYS A 24 -9.14 2.82 -5.30
C CYS A 24 -8.56 3.99 -4.48
N THR A 25 -8.53 5.19 -5.05
CA THR A 25 -7.93 6.38 -4.41
C THR A 25 -8.61 6.71 -3.07
N ALA A 26 -9.91 6.46 -2.93
CA ALA A 26 -10.62 6.65 -1.67
C ALA A 26 -10.15 5.65 -0.58
N CYS A 27 -10.04 4.36 -0.91
CA CYS A 27 -9.53 3.34 0.00
C CYS A 27 -8.06 3.57 0.35
N HIS A 28 -7.24 3.95 -0.64
CA HIS A 28 -5.82 4.24 -0.43
C HIS A 28 -5.62 5.42 0.53
N SER A 29 -6.40 6.49 0.36
CA SER A 29 -6.40 7.64 1.27
C SER A 29 -6.79 7.27 2.70
N LEU A 30 -7.78 6.38 2.88
CA LEU A 30 -8.22 5.93 4.21
C LEU A 30 -7.12 5.15 4.95
N VAL A 31 -6.40 4.28 4.24
CA VAL A 31 -5.29 3.50 4.80
C VAL A 31 -4.15 4.42 5.24
N HIS A 32 -3.80 5.41 4.42
CA HIS A 32 -2.72 6.36 4.74
C HIS A 32 -3.09 7.42 5.78
N ARG A 33 -4.38 7.68 6.03
CA ARG A 33 -4.83 8.69 7.00
C ARG A 33 -4.71 8.23 8.46
N SER A 34 -4.45 6.95 8.71
CA SER A 34 -4.41 6.36 10.05
C SER A 34 -3.00 6.27 10.68
N PHE A 35 -2.00 6.96 10.12
CA PHE A 35 -0.63 7.04 10.66
C PHE A 35 -0.13 8.48 10.75
#